data_AF-A0A6F9A6P6-F1
#
_entry.id   AF-A0A6F9A6P6-F1
#
_cell.length_a   1.000
_cell.length_b   1.000
_cell.length_c   1.000
_cell.angle_alpha   90.00
_cell.angle_beta   90.00
_cell.angle_gamma   90.00
#
_symmetry.space_group_name_H-M   'P 1'
#
loop_
_entity.id
_entity.type
_entity.pdbx_description
1 polymer ?
#
loop_
_entity_poly.entity_id
_entity_poly.type
_entity_poly.pdbx_seq_one_letter_code
_entity_poly.pdbx_strand_id
1 'polypeptide(L)'
;MRNLYWLSCDEVCIGVTNLDQGYPRRLYQAGSEVSDVYLDWQRGRLYWLEAGWILSMRLPGGNPRKVLSVDGHVAGRVVLDLKSNTLLWNTEGDGREWNVPGSIMAAHAPLLVSVFNDVITVWDRRDRRRVHDVP
;
A
#
# COMPACT_ATOMS: atom_id res chain seq x y z
N MET A 1 23.49 -0.97 5.40
CA MET A 1 22.72 -2.21 5.66
C MET A 1 21.58 -2.25 4.66
N ARG A 2 21.52 -3.31 3.85
CA ARG A 2 20.46 -3.50 2.85
C ARG A 2 19.46 -4.53 3.37
N ASN A 3 18.20 -4.13 3.51
CA ASN A 3 17.14 -4.99 4.04
C ASN A 3 16.10 -5.27 2.97
N LEU A 4 15.73 -6.53 2.82
CA LEU A 4 14.55 -6.97 2.07
C LEU A 4 13.41 -7.19 3.05
N TYR A 5 12.32 -6.45 2.89
CA TYR A 5 11.07 -6.67 3.62
C TYR A 5 10.16 -7.55 2.78
N TRP A 6 9.49 -8.52 3.41
CA TRP A 6 8.70 -9.51 2.69
C TRP A 6 7.46 -9.92 3.49
N LEU A 7 6.44 -10.36 2.76
CA LEU A 7 5.27 -11.06 3.26
C LEU A 7 5.40 -12.55 2.88
N SER A 8 5.08 -13.46 3.79
CA SER A 8 5.08 -14.90 3.52
C SER A 8 3.98 -15.31 2.54
N CYS A 9 4.14 -16.47 1.90
CA CYS A 9 3.14 -16.98 0.94
C CYS A 9 1.80 -17.36 1.57
N ASP A 10 1.76 -17.61 2.88
CA ASP A 10 0.54 -17.81 3.66
C ASP A 10 -0.05 -16.48 4.17
N GLU A 11 0.52 -15.35 3.76
CA GLU A 11 0.00 -13.99 3.95
C GLU A 11 -0.18 -13.57 5.42
N VAL A 12 0.50 -14.24 6.35
CA VAL A 12 0.36 -13.95 7.79
C VAL A 12 1.66 -13.55 8.49
N CYS A 13 2.80 -13.58 7.80
CA CYS A 13 4.09 -13.23 8.40
C CYS A 13 4.80 -12.13 7.60
N ILE A 14 5.00 -10.97 8.23
CA ILE A 14 5.85 -9.91 7.70
C ILE A 14 7.25 -10.09 8.30
N GLY A 15 8.24 -10.21 7.43
CA GLY A 15 9.63 -10.43 7.80
C GLY A 15 10.59 -9.42 7.17
N VAL A 16 11.83 -9.51 7.62
CA VAL A 16 12.96 -8.76 7.07
C VAL A 16 14.18 -9.66 6.97
N THR A 17 14.90 -9.57 5.86
CA THR A 17 16.18 -10.24 5.66
C THR A 17 17.26 -9.19 5.45
N ASN A 18 18.31 -9.22 6.28
CA ASN A 18 19.50 -8.43 6.02
C ASN A 18 20.30 -9.11 4.89
N LEU A 19 20.39 -8.45 3.74
CA LEU A 19 21.04 -8.98 2.54
C LEU A 19 22.56 -9.08 2.68
N ASP A 20 23.15 -8.39 3.66
CA ASP A 20 24.59 -8.42 3.92
C ASP A 20 24.97 -9.54 4.91
N GLN A 21 24.03 -10.02 5.74
CA GLN A 21 24.29 -11.03 6.79
C GLN A 21 23.45 -12.32 6.64
N GLY A 22 22.49 -12.35 5.72
CA GLY A 22 21.74 -13.56 5.32
C GLY A 22 20.67 -14.05 6.30
N TYR A 23 20.52 -13.47 7.49
CA TYR A 23 19.55 -13.98 8.48
C TYR A 23 18.16 -13.34 8.33
N PRO A 24 17.12 -14.12 7.98
CA PRO A 24 15.74 -13.65 8.02
C PRO A 24 15.26 -13.52 9.47
N ARG A 25 14.48 -12.48 9.74
CA ARG A 25 13.84 -12.21 11.03
C ARG A 25 12.38 -11.88 10.82
N ARG A 26 11.50 -12.51 11.61
CA ARG A 26 10.09 -12.15 11.67
C ARG A 26 9.92 -10.80 12.38
N LEU A 27 9.18 -9.89 11.77
CA LEU A 27 8.80 -8.61 12.37
C LEU A 27 7.42 -8.67 13.01
N TYR A 28 6.50 -9.37 12.34
CA TYR A 28 5.11 -9.42 12.73
C TYR A 28 4.46 -10.74 12.32
N GLN A 29 3.57 -11.24 13.16
CA GLN A 29 2.69 -12.36 12.89
C GLN A 29 1.25 -11.85 12.97
N ALA A 30 0.56 -11.85 11.85
CA ALA A 30 -0.82 -11.40 11.73
C ALA A 30 -1.79 -12.42 12.35
N GLY A 31 -2.93 -11.92 12.81
CA GLY A 31 -4.05 -12.75 13.27
C GLY A 31 -4.99 -13.16 12.13
N SER A 32 -4.88 -12.51 10.98
CA SER A 32 -5.63 -12.76 9.74
C SER A 32 -4.76 -12.49 8.52
N GLU A 33 -5.28 -12.78 7.33
CA GLU A 33 -4.62 -12.49 6.06
C GLU A 33 -4.22 -11.02 5.92
N VAL A 34 -3.01 -10.79 5.43
CA VAL A 34 -2.46 -9.48 5.07
C VAL A 34 -2.50 -9.35 3.56
N SER A 35 -3.30 -8.42 3.04
CA SER A 35 -3.52 -8.28 1.59
C SER A 35 -2.51 -7.37 0.89
N ASP A 36 -2.01 -6.33 1.57
CA ASP A 36 -1.01 -5.42 1.01
C ASP A 36 0.02 -5.00 2.06
N VAL A 37 1.28 -4.81 1.65
CA VAL A 37 2.39 -4.32 2.48
C VAL A 37 3.14 -3.21 1.75
N TYR A 38 3.39 -2.09 2.44
CA TYR A 38 4.04 -0.89 1.90
C TYR A 38 5.24 -0.47 2.74
N LEU A 39 6.30 -0.04 2.05
CA LEU A 39 7.55 0.40 2.66
C LEU A 39 7.74 1.90 2.45
N ASP A 40 7.64 2.71 3.51
CA ASP A 40 8.13 4.10 3.52
C ASP A 40 9.54 4.13 4.12
N TRP A 41 10.53 3.92 3.25
CA TRP A 41 11.94 3.96 3.64
C TRP A 41 12.43 5.36 4.00
N GLN A 42 11.80 6.42 3.49
CA GLN A 42 12.19 7.81 3.79
C GLN A 42 11.86 8.17 5.24
N ARG A 43 10.74 7.63 5.76
CA ARG A 43 10.27 7.89 7.14
C ARG A 43 10.45 6.70 8.07
N GLY A 44 11.06 5.62 7.59
CA GLY A 44 11.38 4.44 8.39
C GLY A 44 10.15 3.66 8.88
N ARG A 45 9.14 3.51 8.03
CA ARG A 45 7.87 2.84 8.38
C ARG A 45 7.48 1.72 7.41
N LEU A 46 6.83 0.70 7.96
CA LEU A 46 6.01 -0.26 7.22
C LEU A 46 4.54 0.05 7.46
N TYR A 47 3.71 -0.13 6.44
CA TYR A 47 2.27 -0.14 6.53
C TYR A 47 1.73 -1.44 5.93
N TRP A 48 0.63 -1.95 6.44
CA TRP A 48 -0.05 -3.11 5.85
C TRP A 48 -1.54 -3.10 6.16
N LEU A 49 -2.31 -3.83 5.36
CA LEU A 49 -3.74 -4.02 5.54
C LEU A 49 -4.02 -5.39 6.13
N GLU A 50 -4.73 -5.43 7.26
CA GLU A 50 -5.12 -6.67 7.95
C GLU A 50 -6.48 -6.46 8.61
N ALA A 51 -7.42 -7.37 8.38
CA ALA A 51 -8.79 -7.33 8.94
C ALA A 51 -9.45 -5.92 8.83
N GLY A 52 -9.30 -5.27 7.67
CA GLY A 52 -9.86 -3.94 7.40
C GLY A 52 -9.23 -2.78 8.17
N TRP A 53 -8.05 -2.98 8.76
CA TRP A 53 -7.24 -1.92 9.35
C TRP A 53 -5.96 -1.69 8.55
N ILE A 54 -5.64 -0.43 8.32
CA ILE A 54 -4.27 -0.04 7.99
C ILE A 54 -3.49 0.01 9.31
N LEU A 55 -2.48 -0.85 9.43
CA LEU A 55 -1.53 -0.84 10.52
C LEU A 55 -0.21 -0.22 10.08
N SER A 56 0.63 0.16 11.05
CA SER A 56 2.01 0.52 10.76
C SER A 56 2.96 0.10 11.86
N MET A 57 4.23 -0.06 11.52
CA MET A 57 5.32 -0.25 12.47
C MET A 57 6.59 0.47 12.00
N ARG A 58 7.58 0.63 12.88
CA ARG A 58 8.90 1.15 12.48
C ARG A 58 9.71 0.05 11.80
N LEU A 59 10.59 0.41 10.87
CA LEU A 59 11.41 -0.56 10.13
C LEU A 59 12.29 -1.51 10.96
N PRO A 60 12.83 -1.09 12.12
CA PRO A 60 13.52 -2.00 13.03
C PRO A 60 12.58 -3.03 13.71
N GLY A 61 11.27 -2.87 13.59
CA GLY A 61 10.23 -3.62 14.29
C GLY A 61 9.65 -2.83 15.48
N GLY A 62 9.04 -3.57 16.40
CA GLY A 62 8.34 -3.03 17.56
C GLY A 62 6.84 -3.30 17.48
N ASN A 63 6.06 -2.66 18.37
CA ASN A 63 4.62 -2.89 18.41
C ASN A 63 3.93 -2.24 17.20
N PRO A 64 3.07 -2.97 16.46
CA PRO A 64 2.17 -2.38 15.49
C PRO A 64 1.27 -1.33 16.13
N ARG A 65 0.90 -0.31 15.36
CA ARG A 65 -0.20 0.59 15.70
C ARG A 65 -1.28 0.50 14.62
N LYS A 66 -2.55 0.51 15.03
CA LYS A 66 -3.67 0.77 14.13
C LYS A 66 -3.62 2.24 13.71
N VAL A 67 -3.66 2.52 12.42
CA VAL A 67 -3.57 3.87 11.85
C VAL A 67 -4.94 4.36 11.40
N LEU A 68 -5.66 3.51 10.66
CA LEU A 68 -6.95 3.83 10.08
C LEU A 68 -7.79 2.57 9.92
N SER A 69 -9.10 2.64 10.21
CA SER A 69 -10.05 1.60 9.81
C SER A 69 -10.55 1.93 8.41
N VAL A 70 -10.58 0.92 7.56
CA VAL A 70 -11.04 0.98 6.17
C VAL A 70 -12.13 -0.07 5.90
N ASP A 71 -12.72 -0.64 6.96
CA ASP A 71 -13.75 -1.68 6.90
C ASP A 71 -14.92 -1.27 5.97
N GLY A 72 -15.09 -2.01 4.87
CA GLY A 72 -16.20 -1.84 3.91
C GLY A 72 -16.07 -0.66 2.93
N HIS A 73 -14.93 0.03 2.89
CA HIS A 73 -14.77 1.26 2.09
C HIS A 73 -13.62 1.22 1.07
N VAL A 74 -12.95 0.08 0.87
CA VAL A 74 -11.88 -0.07 -0.12
C VAL A 74 -12.38 -0.90 -1.29
N ALA A 75 -12.51 -0.27 -2.46
CA ALA A 75 -12.70 -0.94 -3.73
C ALA A 75 -11.32 -1.28 -4.33
N GLY A 76 -10.97 -2.56 -4.37
CA GLY A 76 -9.70 -3.01 -4.93
C GLY A 76 -8.53 -2.85 -3.97
N ARG A 77 -7.46 -2.16 -4.41
CA ARG A 77 -6.19 -2.05 -3.67
C ARG A 77 -6.01 -0.69 -3.01
N VAL A 78 -5.25 -0.68 -1.93
CA VAL A 78 -4.64 0.55 -1.40
C VAL A 78 -3.31 0.79 -2.14
N VAL A 79 -2.86 2.03 -2.23
CA VAL A 79 -1.58 2.38 -2.85
C VAL A 79 -0.89 3.47 -2.03
N LEU A 80 0.39 3.28 -1.73
CA LEU A 80 1.22 4.29 -1.08
C LEU A 80 1.85 5.23 -2.11
N ASP A 81 1.55 6.52 -2.01
CA ASP A 81 2.36 7.59 -2.60
C ASP A 81 3.46 8.00 -1.62
N LEU A 82 4.68 7.55 -1.90
CA LEU A 82 5.85 7.84 -1.08
C LEU A 82 6.21 9.33 -1.04
N LYS A 83 5.97 10.05 -2.14
CA LYS A 83 6.33 11.46 -2.27
C LYS A 83 5.43 12.33 -1.40
N SER A 84 4.11 12.10 -1.43
CA SER A 84 3.16 12.85 -0.59
C SER A 84 2.91 12.22 0.78
N ASN A 85 3.40 11.00 1.04
CA ASN A 85 3.13 10.24 2.26
C ASN A 85 1.64 10.02 2.50
N THR A 86 0.94 9.60 1.44
CA THR A 86 -0.51 9.36 1.47
C THR A 86 -0.80 7.96 0.97
N LEU A 87 -1.71 7.26 1.66
CA LEU A 87 -2.33 6.04 1.13
C LEU A 87 -3.57 6.45 0.35
N LEU A 88 -3.78 5.86 -0.81
CA LEU A 88 -4.87 6.16 -1.72
C LEU A 88 -5.60 4.86 -2.06
N TRP A 89 -6.92 4.90 -2.13
CA TRP A 89 -7.74 3.77 -2.55
C TRP A 89 -8.99 4.31 -3.25
N ASN A 90 -9.61 3.48 -4.08
CA ASN A 90 -10.96 3.73 -4.55
C ASN A 90 -11.94 3.35 -3.44
N THR A 91 -13.07 4.05 -3.34
CA THR A 91 -14.15 3.67 -2.40
C THR A 91 -15.30 2.99 -3.13
N GLU A 92 -15.95 2.02 -2.47
CA GLU A 92 -17.24 1.51 -2.95
C GLU A 92 -18.32 2.57 -2.63
N GLY A 93 -18.75 3.33 -3.65
CA GLY A 93 -19.77 4.38 -3.53
C GLY A 93 -19.22 5.82 -3.45
N ASP A 94 -20.03 6.75 -2.95
CA ASP A 94 -19.66 8.16 -2.76
C ASP A 94 -18.88 8.36 -1.45
N GLY A 95 -17.69 7.74 -1.37
CA GLY A 95 -16.76 7.87 -0.27
C GLY A 95 -15.59 8.81 -0.62
N ARG A 96 -15.15 9.62 0.34
CA ARG A 96 -14.03 10.56 0.17
C ARG A 96 -12.68 9.81 0.03
N GLU A 97 -12.22 9.62 -1.21
CA GLU A 97 -10.85 9.75 -1.77
C GLU A 97 -10.79 8.95 -3.09
N TRP A 98 -10.03 9.46 -4.08
CA TRP A 98 -10.01 9.15 -5.53
C TRP A 98 -10.93 8.03 -6.02
N ASN A 99 -12.04 8.37 -6.70
CA ASN A 99 -12.87 7.40 -7.45
C ASN A 99 -12.48 7.47 -8.94
N VAL A 100 -11.46 6.71 -9.34
CA VAL A 100 -11.12 6.50 -10.75
C VAL A 100 -11.70 5.17 -11.24
N PRO A 101 -12.05 5.02 -12.53
CA PRO A 101 -12.45 3.73 -13.09
C PRO A 101 -11.42 2.63 -12.82
N GLY A 102 -11.92 1.46 -12.41
CA GLY A 102 -11.11 0.26 -12.16
C GLY A 102 -10.40 0.27 -10.81
N SER A 103 -9.14 -0.14 -10.81
CA SER A 103 -8.31 -0.23 -9.60
C SER A 103 -7.11 0.69 -9.71
N ILE A 104 -6.79 1.42 -8.64
CA ILE A 104 -5.54 2.18 -8.53
C ILE A 104 -4.38 1.18 -8.43
N MET A 105 -3.35 1.37 -9.24
CA MET A 105 -2.17 0.48 -9.29
C MET A 105 -0.91 1.15 -8.74
N ALA A 106 -0.76 2.45 -8.94
CA ALA A 106 0.41 3.20 -8.47
C ALA A 106 0.09 4.69 -8.30
N ALA A 107 0.85 5.35 -7.44
CA ALA A 107 0.74 6.80 -7.23
C ALA A 107 2.11 7.42 -6.94
N HIS A 108 2.36 8.56 -7.57
CA HIS A 108 3.52 9.39 -7.29
C HIS A 108 3.20 10.84 -7.65
N ALA A 109 2.91 11.66 -6.65
CA ALA A 109 2.36 13.00 -6.84
C ALA A 109 3.13 13.83 -7.89
N PRO A 110 2.43 14.48 -8.84
CA PRO A 110 0.98 14.62 -8.91
C PRO A 110 0.27 13.48 -9.67
N LEU A 111 0.95 12.41 -10.08
CA LEU A 111 0.37 11.40 -10.96
C LEU A 111 -0.22 10.22 -10.18
N LEU A 112 -1.22 9.59 -10.77
CA LEU A 112 -1.86 8.36 -10.33
C LEU A 112 -2.10 7.47 -11.55
N VAL A 113 -1.98 6.15 -11.37
CA VAL A 113 -2.22 5.16 -12.43
C VAL A 113 -3.34 4.24 -11.99
N SER A 114 -4.32 4.03 -12.87
CA SER A 114 -5.35 3.01 -12.69
C SER A 114 -5.38 2.05 -13.88
N VAL A 115 -5.96 0.87 -13.64
CA VAL A 115 -6.23 -0.12 -14.70
C VAL A 115 -7.71 -0.45 -14.69
N PHE A 116 -8.33 -0.39 -15.87
CA PHE A 116 -9.72 -0.77 -16.09
C PHE A 116 -9.89 -1.37 -17.49
N ASN A 117 -10.47 -2.57 -17.58
CA ASN A 117 -10.65 -3.29 -18.85
C ASN A 117 -9.36 -3.33 -19.69
N ASP A 118 -8.26 -3.76 -19.07
CA ASP A 118 -6.91 -3.86 -19.65
C ASP A 118 -6.26 -2.52 -20.09
N VAL A 119 -6.94 -1.39 -19.92
CA VAL A 119 -6.38 -0.07 -20.22
C VAL A 119 -5.71 0.50 -18.98
N ILE A 120 -4.45 0.92 -19.12
CA ILE A 120 -3.71 1.69 -18.12
C ILE A 120 -3.98 3.18 -18.35
N THR A 121 -4.61 3.86 -17.39
CA THR A 121 -4.83 5.31 -17.44
C THR A 121 -3.94 6.05 -16.45
N VAL A 122 -3.27 7.09 -16.93
CA VAL A 122 -2.53 8.06 -16.11
C VAL A 122 -3.40 9.28 -15.84
N TRP A 123 -3.53 9.65 -14.57
CA TRP A 123 -4.32 10.78 -14.08
C TRP A 123 -3.41 11.84 -13.46
N ASP A 124 -3.73 13.11 -13.66
CA ASP A 124 -3.18 14.21 -12.88
C ASP A 124 -4.09 14.47 -11.68
N ARG A 125 -3.50 14.36 -10.49
CA ARG A 125 -4.24 14.47 -9.24
C ARG A 125 -4.68 15.88 -8.88
N ARG A 126 -4.05 16.89 -9.49
CA ARG A 126 -4.31 18.29 -9.14
C ARG A 126 -5.68 18.74 -9.64
N ASP A 127 -6.09 18.25 -10.80
CA ASP A 127 -7.31 18.64 -11.50
C ASP A 127 -8.21 17.43 -11.86
N ARG A 128 -7.84 16.21 -11.44
CA ARG A 128 -8.56 14.95 -11.73
C ARG A 128 -8.66 14.63 -13.22
N ARG A 129 -7.70 15.10 -14.01
CA ARG A 129 -7.73 14.97 -15.47
C ARG A 129 -7.02 13.71 -15.93
N ARG A 130 -7.59 13.03 -16.94
CA ARG A 130 -6.89 11.98 -17.70
C ARG A 130 -5.78 12.61 -18.53
N VAL A 131 -4.56 12.09 -18.37
CA VAL A 131 -3.36 12.58 -19.06
C VAL A 131 -3.06 11.70 -20.27
N HIS A 132 -3.11 10.37 -20.09
CA HIS A 132 -2.74 9.40 -21.10
C HIS A 132 -3.40 8.04 -20.83
N ASP A 133 -3.66 7.28 -21.90
CA ASP A 133 -4.18 5.91 -21.86
C ASP A 133 -3.25 5.00 -22.69
N VAL A 134 -2.93 3.83 -22.15
CA VAL A 134 -2.18 2.78 -22.83
C VAL A 134 -3.08 1.54 -22.91
N PRO A 135 -3.49 1.11 -24.12
CA PRO A 135 -4.25 -0.13 -24.32
C PRO A 135 -3.44 -1.39 -24.04
#